data_AF-A0AAD8IGE9-F1
#
_entry.id   AF-A0AAD8IGE9-F1
#
_cell.length_a   1.000
_cell.length_b   1.000
_cell.length_c   1.000
_cell.angle_alpha   90.00
_cell.angle_beta   90.00
_cell.angle_gamma   90.00
#
_symmetry.space_group_name_H-M   'P 1'
#
loop_
_entity.id
_entity.type
_entity.pdbx_description
1 polymer ?
#
loop_
_entity_poly.entity_id
_entity_poly.type
_entity_poly.pdbx_seq_one_letter_code
_entity_poly.pdbx_strand_id
1 'polypeptide(L)'
;MDKNGSYGRCDGELYRHWSHDIKDHGLRFYVVPPERYVCKVCNMPGDLEEPCFKCPFEKCNYSIHKICCIKKPGSTTSHQFFDCKFTFHHNPAPNRGDVYCDACGVDISGYSYSCDCPDDCHDLHPTCAHIPIDRKRKTEKGTVLELIKKDDSKCLLCRKKYPVESCVRFTGWKWVARKRYRGFPFCFFGRKICYHLQCMKKIETLRL
;
A
#
# COMPACT_ATOMS: atom_id res chain seq x y z
N MET A 1 41.45 3.91 3.61
CA MET A 1 40.39 3.14 2.93
C MET A 1 39.57 2.49 4.03
N ASP A 2 38.37 3.02 4.29
CA ASP A 2 37.30 2.28 4.98
C ASP A 2 36.00 2.74 4.33
N LYS A 3 35.47 1.88 3.46
CA LYS A 3 34.16 2.00 2.84
C LYS A 3 33.19 1.23 3.71
N ASN A 4 32.40 1.89 4.55
CA ASN A 4 31.23 1.25 5.17
C ASN A 4 30.00 2.13 4.95
N GLY A 5 29.18 1.66 4.01
CA GLY A 5 27.96 2.31 3.55
C GLY A 5 26.94 2.47 4.66
N SER A 6 26.15 3.53 4.53
CA SER A 6 25.02 3.87 5.36
C SER A 6 23.90 2.83 5.24
N TYR A 7 24.04 1.67 5.89
CA TYR A 7 22.94 0.72 6.06
C TYR A 7 21.96 1.26 7.12
N GLY A 8 20.66 1.19 6.81
CA GLY A 8 19.55 1.92 7.44
C GLY A 8 19.61 2.18 8.94
N ARG A 9 19.25 3.41 9.35
CA ARG A 9 19.17 3.85 10.74
C ARG A 9 18.14 3.00 11.51
N CYS A 10 18.58 2.30 12.56
CA CYS A 10 17.75 1.48 13.44
C CYS A 10 17.76 2.01 14.89
N ASP A 11 16.79 1.60 15.70
CA ASP A 11 16.66 2.01 17.12
C ASP A 11 17.46 1.13 18.10
N GLY A 12 17.93 -0.03 17.66
CA GLY A 12 18.73 -0.97 18.46
C GLY A 12 17.93 -1.94 19.32
N GLU A 13 16.63 -1.72 19.51
CA GLU A 13 15.75 -2.56 20.32
C GLU A 13 15.27 -3.81 19.55
N LEU A 14 14.80 -4.82 20.30
CA LEU A 14 14.21 -6.05 19.77
C LEU A 14 12.77 -6.22 20.26
N TYR A 15 11.84 -6.32 19.32
CA TYR A 15 10.41 -6.45 19.57
C TYR A 15 9.92 -7.85 19.22
N ARG A 16 9.16 -8.48 20.13
CA ARG A 16 8.44 -9.72 19.80
C ARG A 16 7.21 -9.43 18.96
N HIS A 17 6.92 -10.31 18.01
CA HIS A 17 5.75 -10.17 17.14
C HIS A 17 5.01 -11.50 16.99
N TRP A 18 3.68 -11.44 16.98
CA TRP A 18 2.81 -12.62 17.05
C TRP A 18 2.90 -13.55 15.83
N SER A 19 3.37 -13.07 14.68
CA SER A 19 3.64 -13.92 13.51
C SER A 19 5.12 -14.24 13.32
N HIS A 20 5.95 -13.97 14.34
CA HIS A 20 7.36 -14.35 14.38
C HIS A 20 7.74 -14.95 15.73
N ASP A 21 7.22 -16.15 16.00
CA ASP A 21 7.44 -16.87 17.25
C ASP A 21 8.59 -17.89 17.12
N ILE A 22 9.77 -17.39 16.79
CA ILE A 22 11.01 -18.19 16.84
C ILE A 22 11.73 -17.86 18.14
N LYS A 23 12.18 -18.89 18.85
CA LYS A 23 12.91 -18.72 20.11
C LYS A 23 14.10 -17.77 19.92
N ASP A 24 14.24 -16.83 20.86
CA ASP A 24 15.28 -15.79 20.90
C ASP A 24 15.27 -14.78 19.74
N HIS A 25 14.38 -14.93 18.75
CA HIS A 25 14.22 -13.95 17.70
C HIS A 25 13.40 -12.74 18.15
N GLY A 26 13.71 -11.60 17.54
CA GLY A 26 12.96 -10.35 17.69
C GLY A 26 13.14 -9.49 16.46
N LEU A 27 12.24 -8.54 16.26
CA LEU A 27 12.29 -7.60 15.16
C LEU A 27 12.94 -6.30 15.60
N ARG A 28 13.82 -5.75 14.77
CA ARG A 28 14.40 -4.43 14.95
C ARG A 28 13.73 -3.43 14.01
N PHE A 29 13.49 -2.21 14.49
CA PHE A 29 12.94 -1.14 13.68
C PHE A 29 14.02 -0.51 12.80
N TYR A 30 13.68 -0.23 11.55
CA TYR A 30 14.52 0.49 10.61
C TYR A 30 13.73 1.68 10.07
N VAL A 31 14.28 2.89 10.24
CA VAL A 31 13.69 4.13 9.70
C VAL A 31 13.61 4.06 8.17
N VAL A 32 14.66 3.51 7.55
CA VAL A 32 14.72 3.22 6.12
C VAL A 32 15.10 1.75 5.97
N PRO A 33 14.34 0.95 5.21
CA PRO A 33 14.66 -0.46 5.01
C PRO A 33 16.06 -0.63 4.40
N PRO A 34 16.87 -1.59 4.89
CA PRO A 34 18.21 -1.81 4.37
C PRO A 34 18.21 -2.41 2.96
N GLU A 35 17.14 -3.09 2.58
CA GLU A 35 16.98 -3.77 1.29
C GLU A 35 15.50 -3.95 0.93
N ARG A 36 15.24 -4.38 -0.31
CA ARG A 36 13.91 -4.79 -0.76
C ARG A 36 13.47 -6.02 0.01
N TYR A 37 12.22 -6.04 0.44
CA TYR A 37 11.65 -7.18 1.16
C TYR A 37 10.21 -7.42 0.74
N VAL A 38 9.72 -8.63 1.01
CA VAL A 38 8.30 -8.96 0.99
C VAL A 38 7.85 -9.09 2.43
N CYS A 39 6.80 -8.35 2.80
CA CYS A 39 6.26 -8.38 4.14
C CYS A 39 5.69 -9.75 4.45
N LYS A 40 6.21 -10.44 5.47
CA LYS A 40 5.79 -11.81 5.82
C LYS A 40 4.37 -11.93 6.39
N VAL A 41 3.73 -10.80 6.72
CA VAL A 41 2.37 -10.75 7.25
C VAL A 41 1.33 -10.60 6.12
N CYS A 42 1.50 -9.61 5.25
CA CYS A 42 0.51 -9.31 4.21
C CYS A 42 0.94 -9.73 2.79
N ASN A 43 2.13 -10.32 2.64
CA ASN A 43 2.72 -10.76 1.37
C ASN A 43 2.88 -9.67 0.30
N MET A 44 2.83 -8.40 0.70
CA MET A 44 3.08 -7.26 -0.19
C MET A 44 4.53 -6.80 -0.14
N PRO A 45 5.07 -6.26 -1.25
CA PRO A 45 6.38 -5.62 -1.25
C PRO A 45 6.50 -4.53 -0.18
N GLY A 46 7.67 -4.46 0.44
CA GLY A 46 8.11 -3.36 1.29
C GLY A 46 8.22 -2.06 0.50
N ASP A 47 7.86 -0.94 1.14
CA ASP A 47 8.18 0.39 0.64
C ASP A 47 9.56 0.77 1.17
N LEU A 48 10.48 1.14 0.28
CA LEU A 48 11.87 1.50 0.61
C LEU A 48 12.00 2.91 1.20
N GLU A 49 10.96 3.73 1.13
CA GLU A 49 10.92 5.07 1.71
C GLU A 49 10.23 5.08 3.10
N GLU A 50 9.57 3.98 3.48
CA GLU A 50 8.80 3.90 4.72
C GLU A 50 9.45 2.94 5.73
N PRO A 51 9.35 3.22 7.04
CA PRO A 51 9.95 2.38 8.06
C PRO A 51 9.45 0.93 8.06
N CYS A 52 10.32 0.01 8.44
CA CYS A 52 10.01 -1.42 8.55
C CYS A 52 10.54 -2.05 9.82
N PHE A 53 10.12 -3.28 10.08
CA PHE A 53 10.68 -4.13 11.12
C PHE A 53 11.31 -5.35 10.47
N LYS A 54 12.55 -5.69 10.84
CA LYS A 54 13.28 -6.84 10.30
C LYS A 54 13.96 -7.61 11.42
N CYS A 55 13.93 -8.93 11.35
CA CYS A 55 14.70 -9.79 12.24
C CYS A 55 16.20 -9.67 11.91
N PRO A 56 17.07 -9.29 12.87
CA PRO A 56 18.50 -9.13 12.60
C PRO A 56 19.27 -10.45 12.69
N PHE A 57 18.62 -11.56 13.05
CA PHE A 57 19.26 -12.87 13.17
C PHE A 57 19.69 -13.40 11.82
N GLU A 58 20.90 -13.96 11.76
CA GLU A 58 21.48 -14.51 10.54
C GLU A 58 20.56 -15.59 9.95
N LYS A 59 20.40 -15.60 8.61
CA LYS A 59 19.50 -16.50 7.86
C LYS A 59 18.00 -16.30 8.12
N CYS A 60 17.60 -15.38 8.98
CA CYS A 60 16.19 -15.02 9.15
C CYS A 60 15.80 -13.89 8.20
N ASN A 61 15.06 -14.22 7.13
CA ASN A 61 14.56 -13.24 6.15
C ASN A 61 13.20 -12.63 6.53
N TYR A 62 12.92 -12.52 7.83
CA TYR A 62 11.64 -12.06 8.33
C TYR A 62 11.60 -10.54 8.41
N SER A 63 10.85 -9.92 7.50
CA SER A 63 10.64 -8.47 7.44
C SER A 63 9.17 -8.15 7.28
N ILE A 64 8.69 -7.09 7.94
CA ILE A 64 7.29 -6.65 7.90
C ILE A 64 7.18 -5.12 7.87
N HIS A 65 6.09 -4.62 7.29
CA HIS A 65 5.77 -3.19 7.34
C HIS A 65 5.53 -2.73 8.78
N LYS A 66 5.80 -1.45 9.09
CA LYS A 66 5.46 -0.84 10.37
C LYS A 66 4.02 -1.12 10.79
N ILE A 67 3.06 -0.96 9.87
CA ILE A 67 1.65 -1.17 10.19
C ILE A 67 1.32 -2.64 10.50
N CYS A 68 1.94 -3.58 9.80
CA CYS A 68 1.78 -5.01 10.04
C CYS A 68 2.42 -5.45 11.37
N CYS A 69 3.43 -4.73 11.85
CA CYS A 69 4.01 -4.94 13.17
C CYS A 69 3.07 -4.50 14.29
N ILE A 70 2.43 -3.34 14.13
CA ILE A 70 1.59 -2.73 15.18
C ILE A 70 0.24 -3.44 15.32
N LYS A 71 -0.32 -3.95 14.21
CA LYS A 71 -1.67 -4.53 14.20
C LYS A 71 -1.64 -6.02 14.60
N LYS A 72 -2.66 -6.41 15.37
CA LYS A 72 -2.90 -7.80 15.81
C LYS A 72 -4.15 -8.34 15.11
N PRO A 73 -4.23 -9.67 14.84
CA PRO A 73 -5.44 -10.29 14.32
C PRO A 73 -6.66 -9.93 15.18
N GLY A 74 -7.80 -9.67 14.54
CA GLY A 74 -9.02 -9.17 15.18
C GLY A 74 -9.05 -7.66 15.45
N SER A 75 -7.92 -6.94 15.29
CA SER A 75 -7.94 -5.47 15.42
C SER A 75 -8.77 -4.83 14.32
N THR A 76 -9.50 -3.78 14.65
CA THR A 76 -10.39 -3.11 13.71
C THR A 76 -9.90 -1.73 13.30
N THR A 77 -10.29 -1.27 12.12
CA THR A 77 -10.09 0.11 11.65
C THR A 77 -11.31 0.59 10.86
N SER A 78 -11.40 1.89 10.63
CA SER A 78 -12.29 2.47 9.63
C SER A 78 -11.45 3.23 8.60
N HIS A 79 -12.01 3.49 7.43
CA HIS A 79 -11.35 4.27 6.39
C HIS A 79 -12.35 5.25 5.77
N GLN A 80 -11.96 6.51 5.60
CA GLN A 80 -12.88 7.61 5.22
C GLN A 80 -13.59 7.42 3.86
N PHE A 81 -13.08 6.55 3.00
CA PHE A 81 -13.75 6.19 1.75
C PHE A 81 -14.88 5.15 1.91
N PHE A 82 -15.05 4.55 3.08
CA PHE A 82 -16.01 3.49 3.32
C PHE A 82 -16.77 3.76 4.62
N ASP A 83 -18.07 3.49 4.58
CA ASP A 83 -18.93 3.53 5.76
C ASP A 83 -19.04 2.12 6.38
N CYS A 84 -17.89 1.48 6.60
CA CYS A 84 -17.82 0.15 7.20
C CYS A 84 -16.61 0.03 8.13
N LYS A 85 -16.73 -0.89 9.10
CA LYS A 85 -15.64 -1.25 10.01
C LYS A 85 -14.89 -2.44 9.43
N PHE A 86 -13.60 -2.28 9.26
CA PHE A 86 -12.73 -3.35 8.79
C PHE A 86 -12.11 -4.11 9.96
N THR A 87 -11.96 -5.41 9.79
CA THR A 87 -11.27 -6.31 10.74
C THR A 87 -10.01 -6.87 10.11
N PHE A 88 -8.91 -6.82 10.86
CA PHE A 88 -7.62 -7.34 10.43
C PHE A 88 -7.55 -8.85 10.65
N HIS A 89 -7.40 -9.62 9.60
CA HIS A 89 -7.40 -11.08 9.66
C HIS A 89 -6.63 -11.69 8.48
N HIS A 90 -6.35 -12.99 8.55
CA HIS A 90 -5.66 -13.70 7.48
C HIS A 90 -6.62 -13.96 6.32
N ASN A 91 -6.20 -13.62 5.10
CA ASN A 91 -6.89 -13.92 3.86
C ASN A 91 -6.02 -14.79 2.93
N PRO A 92 -6.62 -15.54 2.00
CA PRO A 92 -8.06 -15.68 1.80
C PRO A 92 -8.70 -16.50 2.93
N ALA A 93 -9.88 -16.08 3.40
CA ALA A 93 -10.74 -16.98 4.15
C ALA A 93 -11.05 -18.20 3.28
N PRO A 94 -11.04 -19.44 3.82
CA PRO A 94 -11.41 -20.62 3.03
C PRO A 94 -12.80 -20.37 2.40
N ASN A 95 -12.89 -20.54 1.08
CA ASN A 95 -14.08 -20.32 0.23
C ASN A 95 -14.33 -18.89 -0.30
N ARG A 96 -13.52 -17.88 0.02
CA ARG A 96 -13.45 -16.67 -0.80
C ARG A 96 -12.45 -16.94 -1.94
N GLY A 97 -12.88 -16.82 -3.19
CA GLY A 97 -11.99 -16.93 -4.37
C GLY A 97 -10.93 -15.82 -4.38
N ASP A 98 -10.42 -15.45 -5.55
CA ASP A 98 -9.44 -14.36 -5.65
C ASP A 98 -10.00 -13.06 -5.08
N VAL A 99 -9.39 -12.58 -3.99
CA VAL A 99 -9.76 -11.33 -3.31
C VAL A 99 -8.81 -10.23 -3.75
N TYR A 100 -9.36 -9.15 -4.28
CA TYR A 100 -8.60 -7.98 -4.71
C TYR A 100 -8.73 -6.86 -3.70
N CYS A 101 -7.64 -6.12 -3.49
CA CYS A 101 -7.67 -4.93 -2.68
C CYS A 101 -8.45 -3.81 -3.39
N ASP A 102 -9.53 -3.32 -2.79
CA ASP A 102 -10.39 -2.26 -3.31
C ASP A 102 -9.64 -0.96 -3.62
N ALA A 103 -8.52 -0.71 -2.92
CA ALA A 103 -7.73 0.48 -3.13
C ALA A 103 -6.80 0.39 -4.35
N CYS A 104 -6.08 -0.72 -4.52
CA CYS A 104 -5.00 -0.81 -5.51
C CYS A 104 -5.32 -1.74 -6.69
N GLY A 105 -6.33 -2.60 -6.55
CA GLY A 105 -6.70 -3.62 -7.53
C GLY A 105 -5.67 -4.75 -7.64
N VAL A 106 -4.90 -5.00 -6.59
CA VAL A 106 -3.92 -6.09 -6.52
C VAL A 106 -4.41 -7.15 -5.54
N ASP A 107 -4.11 -8.41 -5.83
CA ASP A 107 -4.48 -9.59 -5.05
C ASP A 107 -4.08 -9.47 -3.58
N ILE A 108 -4.91 -10.05 -2.71
CA ILE A 108 -4.65 -10.23 -1.29
C ILE A 108 -4.27 -11.69 -1.05
N SER A 109 -3.01 -11.91 -0.66
CA SER A 109 -2.43 -13.24 -0.45
C SER A 109 -1.92 -13.47 0.98
N GLY A 110 -2.34 -12.66 1.94
CA GLY A 110 -1.95 -12.76 3.34
C GLY A 110 -2.90 -11.96 4.24
N TYR A 111 -2.41 -11.47 5.38
CA TYR A 111 -3.24 -10.66 6.27
C TYR A 111 -3.69 -9.34 5.62
N SER A 112 -4.98 -9.04 5.77
CA SER A 112 -5.64 -7.85 5.23
C SER A 112 -6.75 -7.35 6.14
N TYR A 113 -7.35 -6.24 5.76
CA TYR A 113 -8.55 -5.70 6.35
C TYR A 113 -9.75 -6.06 5.47
N SER A 114 -10.75 -6.74 6.00
CA SER A 114 -12.03 -6.92 5.32
C SER A 114 -13.16 -6.30 6.13
N CYS A 115 -14.17 -5.76 5.47
CA CYS A 115 -15.42 -5.43 6.12
C CYS A 115 -16.52 -6.37 5.62
N ASP A 116 -17.28 -6.93 6.56
CA ASP A 116 -18.38 -7.83 6.27
C ASP A 116 -19.68 -7.02 6.31
N CYS A 117 -19.97 -6.38 5.17
CA CYS A 117 -21.22 -5.65 4.96
C CYS A 117 -22.11 -6.48 4.03
N PRO A 118 -23.41 -6.67 4.35
CA PRO A 118 -24.31 -7.57 3.63
C PRO A 118 -24.29 -7.42 2.11
N ASP A 119 -24.16 -6.19 1.60
CA ASP A 119 -24.26 -5.88 0.17
C ASP A 119 -22.95 -5.32 -0.44
N ASP A 120 -21.92 -5.04 0.36
CA ASP A 120 -20.73 -4.30 -0.09
C ASP A 120 -19.50 -4.64 0.76
N CYS A 121 -19.07 -5.91 0.67
CA CYS A 121 -17.82 -6.36 1.30
C CYS A 121 -16.62 -5.70 0.59
N HIS A 122 -15.77 -5.02 1.36
CA HIS A 122 -14.53 -4.42 0.87
C HIS A 122 -13.33 -5.10 1.50
N ASP A 123 -12.27 -5.25 0.71
CA ASP A 123 -11.01 -5.84 1.14
C ASP A 123 -9.85 -4.88 0.86
N LEU A 124 -8.95 -4.69 1.83
CA LEU A 124 -7.84 -3.74 1.75
C LEU A 124 -6.54 -4.34 2.29
N HIS A 125 -5.43 -4.14 1.57
CA HIS A 125 -4.11 -4.37 2.16
C HIS A 125 -3.90 -3.46 3.37
N PRO A 126 -3.12 -3.86 4.39
CA PRO A 126 -2.87 -3.05 5.58
C PRO A 126 -2.27 -1.68 5.27
N THR A 127 -1.37 -1.63 4.29
CA THR A 127 -0.77 -0.39 3.82
C THR A 127 -1.73 0.49 3.04
N CYS A 128 -2.73 -0.08 2.35
CA CYS A 128 -3.78 0.67 1.66
C CYS A 128 -4.83 1.22 2.63
N ALA A 129 -5.23 0.44 3.64
CA ALA A 129 -6.19 0.83 4.66
C ALA A 129 -5.72 1.99 5.57
N HIS A 130 -4.41 2.28 5.56
CA HIS A 130 -3.82 3.33 6.39
C HIS A 130 -3.24 4.49 5.57
N ILE A 131 -3.57 4.59 4.28
CA ILE A 131 -3.20 5.78 3.49
C ILE A 131 -4.13 6.93 3.88
N PRO A 132 -3.62 8.05 4.41
CA PRO A 132 -4.48 9.18 4.74
C PRO A 132 -5.09 9.81 3.48
N ILE A 133 -6.39 10.17 3.50
CA ILE A 133 -7.07 10.81 2.35
C ILE A 133 -6.49 12.19 2.03
N ASP A 134 -6.05 12.90 3.07
CA ASP A 134 -5.47 14.23 3.01
C ASP A 134 -3.99 14.18 2.61
N ARG A 135 -3.40 12.98 2.49
CA ARG A 135 -2.06 12.79 1.94
C ARG A 135 -2.08 13.39 0.54
N LYS A 136 -1.26 14.42 0.37
CA LYS A 136 -0.99 15.04 -0.93
C LYS A 136 0.34 14.54 -1.44
N ARG A 137 0.39 14.18 -2.72
CA ARG A 137 1.64 13.81 -3.39
C ARG A 137 2.04 14.89 -4.38
N LYS A 138 3.29 15.35 -4.32
CA LYS A 138 3.84 16.23 -5.34
C LYS A 138 4.56 15.39 -6.40
N THR A 139 4.28 15.67 -7.66
CA THR A 139 5.11 15.20 -8.78
C THR A 139 6.42 15.98 -8.82
N GLU A 140 7.43 15.49 -9.55
CA GLU A 140 8.69 16.23 -9.82
C GLU A 140 8.44 17.63 -10.37
N LYS A 141 7.39 17.79 -11.18
CA LYS A 141 6.99 19.09 -11.76
C LYS A 141 6.19 19.97 -10.79
N GLY A 142 6.21 19.66 -9.49
CA GLY A 142 5.51 20.41 -8.44
C GLY A 142 3.99 20.27 -8.43
N THR A 143 3.40 19.47 -9.34
CA THR A 143 1.94 19.27 -9.36
C THR A 143 1.49 18.46 -8.15
N VAL A 144 0.51 18.99 -7.42
CA VAL A 144 -0.11 18.33 -6.26
C VAL A 144 -1.22 17.39 -6.73
N LEU A 145 -1.15 16.16 -6.27
CA LEU A 145 -2.11 15.08 -6.48
C LEU A 145 -2.81 14.76 -5.17
N GLU A 146 -4.12 14.55 -5.25
CA GLU A 146 -4.98 14.16 -4.15
C GLU A 146 -5.45 12.72 -4.35
N LEU A 147 -5.59 11.99 -3.26
CA LEU A 147 -6.10 10.64 -3.28
C LEU A 147 -7.63 10.69 -3.37
N ILE A 148 -8.19 9.96 -4.33
CA ILE A 148 -9.65 9.89 -4.53
C ILE A 148 -10.10 8.45 -4.79
N LYS A 149 -11.32 8.14 -4.36
CA LYS A 149 -11.93 6.80 -4.51
C LYS A 149 -12.30 6.49 -5.96
N LYS A 150 -12.90 7.46 -6.67
CA LYS A 150 -13.44 7.30 -8.04
C LYS A 150 -13.23 8.57 -8.86
N ASP A 151 -12.82 8.41 -10.12
CA ASP A 151 -12.75 9.45 -11.16
C ASP A 151 -12.69 8.76 -12.52
N ASP A 152 -13.18 9.41 -13.57
CA ASP A 152 -13.33 8.84 -14.92
C ASP A 152 -12.08 8.98 -15.80
N SER A 153 -11.03 9.64 -15.29
CA SER A 153 -9.78 9.85 -16.00
C SER A 153 -9.02 8.55 -16.24
N LYS A 154 -8.35 8.49 -17.39
CA LYS A 154 -7.39 7.43 -17.71
C LYS A 154 -6.10 7.65 -16.94
N CYS A 155 -5.52 6.58 -16.40
CA CYS A 155 -4.20 6.65 -15.80
C CYS A 155 -3.14 7.02 -16.85
N LEU A 156 -2.26 7.96 -16.54
CA LEU A 156 -1.19 8.38 -17.46
C LEU A 156 -0.11 7.30 -17.67
N LEU A 157 0.09 6.42 -16.68
CA LEU A 157 1.08 5.34 -16.77
C LEU A 157 0.55 4.17 -17.61
N CYS A 158 -0.57 3.56 -17.21
CA CYS A 158 -1.08 2.35 -17.87
C CYS A 158 -2.14 2.60 -18.95
N ARG A 159 -2.60 3.84 -19.14
CA ARG A 159 -3.65 4.25 -20.10
C ARG A 159 -5.03 3.62 -19.91
N LYS A 160 -5.22 2.78 -18.89
CA LYS A 160 -6.50 2.17 -18.51
C LYS A 160 -7.33 3.09 -17.61
N LYS A 161 -8.65 2.88 -17.56
CA LYS A 161 -9.54 3.39 -16.52
C LYS A 161 -9.75 2.28 -15.49
N TYR A 162 -9.86 2.65 -14.21
CA TYR A 162 -10.35 1.76 -13.16
C TYR A 162 -11.80 2.07 -12.80
N PRO A 163 -12.59 1.04 -12.43
CA PRO A 163 -12.29 -0.40 -12.63
C PRO A 163 -12.19 -0.76 -14.13
N VAL A 164 -11.35 -1.73 -14.48
CA VAL A 164 -10.99 -2.01 -15.90
C VAL A 164 -12.11 -2.75 -16.63
N GLU A 165 -12.86 -3.60 -15.93
CA GLU A 165 -13.93 -4.44 -16.50
C GLU A 165 -15.00 -4.74 -15.43
N SER A 166 -16.24 -5.04 -15.87
CA SER A 166 -17.41 -5.28 -15.01
C SER A 166 -17.34 -6.56 -14.15
N CYS A 167 -16.30 -7.38 -14.30
CA CYS A 167 -16.17 -8.67 -13.64
C CYS A 167 -15.25 -8.67 -12.41
N VAL A 168 -14.54 -7.57 -12.12
CA VAL A 168 -13.67 -7.47 -10.93
C VAL A 168 -14.26 -6.46 -9.96
N ARG A 169 -14.71 -6.94 -8.79
CA ARG A 169 -15.20 -6.10 -7.70
C ARG A 169 -14.02 -5.41 -7.01
N PHE A 170 -13.59 -4.27 -7.55
CA PHE A 170 -12.69 -3.35 -6.84
C PHE A 170 -12.94 -1.91 -7.26
N THR A 171 -12.79 -0.95 -6.33
CA THR A 171 -13.01 0.48 -6.67
C THR A 171 -11.84 1.13 -7.41
N GLY A 172 -10.61 0.83 -7.00
CA GLY A 172 -9.37 1.29 -7.62
C GLY A 172 -9.10 2.78 -7.41
N TRP A 173 -8.49 3.12 -6.27
CA TRP A 173 -8.16 4.50 -5.89
C TRP A 173 -7.12 5.13 -6.83
N LYS A 174 -7.18 6.46 -6.90
CA LYS A 174 -6.42 7.25 -7.87
C LYS A 174 -5.80 8.47 -7.21
N TRP A 175 -4.60 8.82 -7.68
CA TRP A 175 -3.94 10.09 -7.43
C TRP A 175 -4.28 11.06 -8.57
N VAL A 176 -5.01 12.13 -8.28
CA VAL A 176 -5.51 13.05 -9.29
C VAL A 176 -5.17 14.50 -8.98
N ALA A 177 -4.77 15.25 -9.99
CA ALA A 177 -4.56 16.70 -9.86
C ALA A 177 -5.90 17.44 -9.85
N ARG A 178 -6.07 18.39 -8.92
CA ARG A 178 -7.26 19.26 -8.88
C ARG A 178 -7.43 20.08 -10.17
N LYS A 179 -6.32 20.60 -10.70
CA LYS A 179 -6.35 21.45 -11.90
C LYS A 179 -6.35 20.60 -13.16
N ARG A 180 -7.27 20.88 -14.08
CA ARG A 180 -7.20 20.41 -15.46
C ARG A 180 -6.14 21.23 -16.19
N TYR A 181 -5.20 20.54 -16.85
CA TYR A 181 -4.22 21.22 -17.69
C TYR A 181 -4.83 21.36 -19.09
N ARG A 182 -4.91 22.60 -19.59
CA ARG A 182 -5.21 22.87 -20.99
C ARG A 182 -3.99 22.43 -21.81
N GLY A 183 -4.15 21.37 -22.59
CA GLY A 183 -3.16 20.98 -23.58
C GLY A 183 -3.31 21.86 -24.81
N PHE A 184 -2.25 22.57 -25.19
CA PHE A 184 -2.20 23.41 -26.39
C PHE A 184 -2.12 22.54 -27.66
N PRO A 185 -2.71 22.91 -28.82
CA PRO A 185 -3.72 23.94 -29.05
C PRO A 185 -5.17 23.42 -29.19
N PHE A 186 -5.42 22.10 -29.21
CA PHE A 186 -6.75 21.55 -29.62
C PHE A 186 -7.56 20.85 -28.51
N CYS A 187 -7.09 20.80 -27.26
CA CYS A 187 -7.83 20.11 -26.19
C CYS A 187 -8.66 21.09 -25.34
N PHE A 188 -9.85 21.46 -25.83
CA PHE A 188 -10.83 22.28 -25.10
C PHE A 188 -11.25 21.70 -23.73
N PHE A 189 -11.17 20.37 -23.56
CA PHE A 189 -11.62 19.69 -22.34
C PHE A 189 -10.57 19.57 -21.23
N GLY A 190 -9.31 19.91 -21.51
CA GLY A 190 -8.18 19.68 -20.60
C GLY A 190 -7.99 18.20 -20.23
N ARG A 191 -6.76 17.79 -19.89
CA ARG A 191 -6.52 16.45 -19.32
C ARG A 191 -6.24 16.60 -17.83
N LYS A 192 -7.00 15.89 -16.99
CA LYS A 192 -6.65 15.71 -15.58
C LYS A 192 -5.47 14.74 -15.51
N ILE A 193 -4.47 15.09 -14.70
CA ILE A 193 -3.38 14.16 -14.37
C ILE A 193 -3.95 13.13 -13.42
N CYS A 194 -3.82 11.85 -13.77
CA CYS A 194 -4.35 10.73 -13.01
C CYS A 194 -3.36 9.57 -13.00
N TYR A 195 -3.11 8.99 -11.82
CA TYR A 195 -2.38 7.75 -11.66
C TYR A 195 -3.16 6.80 -10.77
N HIS A 196 -3.32 5.53 -11.15
CA HIS A 196 -3.84 4.54 -10.20
C HIS A 196 -2.88 4.41 -9.00
N LEU A 197 -3.41 4.07 -7.83
CA LEU A 197 -2.61 3.89 -6.62
C LEU A 197 -1.40 2.97 -6.87
N GLN A 198 -1.65 1.81 -7.50
CA GLN A 198 -0.60 0.85 -7.83
C GLN A 198 0.39 1.36 -8.89
N CYS A 199 -0.09 2.13 -9.87
CA CYS A 199 0.78 2.74 -10.88
C CYS A 199 1.74 3.75 -10.25
N MET A 200 1.28 4.52 -9.26
CA MET A 200 2.15 5.47 -8.56
C MET A 200 3.26 4.77 -7.78
N LYS A 201 2.93 3.69 -7.06
CA LYS A 201 3.93 2.84 -6.36
C LYS A 201 5.02 2.32 -7.30
N LYS A 202 4.64 1.93 -8.53
CA LYS A 202 5.61 1.49 -9.56
C LYS A 202 6.56 2.61 -9.99
N ILE A 203 6.06 3.84 -10.14
CA ILE A 203 6.89 4.99 -10.51
C ILE A 203 7.94 5.26 -9.42
N GLU A 204 7.54 5.21 -8.16
CA GLU A 204 8.46 5.39 -7.02
C GLU A 204 9.54 4.31 -6.99
N THR A 205 9.14 3.06 -7.24
CA THR A 205 10.06 1.91 -7.25
C THR A 205 11.09 1.97 -8.38
N LEU A 206 10.80 2.69 -9.47
CA LEU A 206 11.64 2.86 -10.67
C LEU A 206 12.50 4.13 -10.65
N ARG A 207 12.36 5.01 -9.64
CA ARG A 207 13.14 6.26 -9.51
C ARG A 207 14.52 6.04 -8.89
N LEU A 208 15.11 4.87 -9.13
CA LEU A 208 16.47 4.51 -8.75
C LEU A 208 17.35 4.46 -10.00
#